data_AF-A0A523XCZ0-F1
#
_entry.id   AF-A0A523XCZ0-F1
#
_cell.length_a   1.000
_cell.length_b   1.000
_cell.length_c   1.000
_cell.angle_alpha   90.00
_cell.angle_beta   90.00
_cell.angle_gamma   90.00
#
_symmetry.space_group_name_H-M   'P 1'
#
loop_
_entity.id
_entity.type
_entity.pdbx_description
1 polymer ?
#
loop_
_entity_poly.entity_id
_entity_poly.type
_entity_poly.pdbx_seq_one_letter_code
_entity_poly.pdbx_strand_id
1 'polypeptide(L)'
;MEIRRGNMRDRITEALKGHAADYNEIRIEEGEATRLQYRGRELEDIGKPTSLGGNVRALVKGGWGFISFNDLSELKKKVEKAVRQARLVGREESKLAPVEPV
;
A
#
# COMPACT_ATOMS: atom_id res chain seq x y z
N MET A 1 -12.76 2.73 -14.06
CA MET A 1 -11.62 2.33 -14.92
C MET A 1 -11.11 1.02 -14.34
N GLU A 2 -11.55 -0.10 -14.91
CA GLU A 2 -11.37 -1.43 -14.34
C GLU A 2 -9.91 -1.87 -14.53
N ILE A 3 -9.07 -1.67 -13.51
CA ILE A 3 -7.71 -2.15 -13.52
C ILE A 3 -7.79 -3.67 -13.39
N ARG A 4 -7.76 -4.37 -14.53
CA ARG A 4 -7.74 -5.85 -14.57
C ARG A 4 -6.68 -6.36 -13.60
N ARG A 5 -7.05 -7.25 -12.66
CA ARG A 5 -6.18 -7.81 -11.61
C ARG A 5 -4.79 -8.24 -12.07
N GLY A 6 -4.62 -8.70 -13.31
CA GLY A 6 -3.31 -9.02 -13.91
C GLY A 6 -2.36 -7.82 -13.97
N ASN A 7 -2.85 -6.64 -14.36
CA ASN A 7 -2.06 -5.40 -14.41
C ASN A 7 -1.56 -4.97 -13.02
N MET A 8 -2.33 -5.23 -11.97
CA MET A 8 -1.98 -4.82 -10.60
C MET A 8 -0.80 -5.62 -10.06
N ARG A 9 -0.83 -6.95 -10.24
CA ARG A 9 0.22 -7.84 -9.76
C ARG A 9 1.56 -7.50 -10.42
N ASP A 10 1.55 -7.23 -11.72
CA ASP A 10 2.76 -6.83 -12.45
C ASP A 10 3.30 -5.50 -11.92
N ARG A 11 2.43 -4.51 -11.70
CA ARG A 11 2.84 -3.21 -11.14
C ARG A 11 3.45 -3.31 -9.74
N ILE A 12 2.87 -4.14 -8.86
CA ILE A 12 3.43 -4.43 -7.52
C ILE A 12 4.79 -5.09 -7.67
N THR A 13 4.87 -6.13 -8.52
CA THR A 13 6.10 -6.91 -8.73
C THR A 13 7.23 -6.02 -9.26
N GLU A 14 6.95 -5.17 -10.24
CA GLU A 14 7.92 -4.20 -10.77
C GLU A 14 8.33 -3.17 -9.72
N ALA A 15 7.42 -2.70 -8.87
CA ALA A 15 7.71 -1.74 -7.82
C ALA A 15 8.55 -2.32 -6.67
N LEU A 16 8.53 -3.64 -6.44
CA LEU A 16 9.36 -4.30 -5.41
C LEU A 16 10.80 -4.56 -5.88
N LYS A 17 11.05 -4.57 -7.19
CA LYS A 17 12.37 -4.90 -7.75
C LYS A 17 13.41 -3.81 -7.49
N GLY A 18 14.63 -4.24 -7.19
CA GLY A 18 15.81 -3.37 -7.12
C GLY A 18 15.97 -2.61 -5.79
N HIS A 19 15.26 -3.03 -4.75
CA HIS A 19 15.37 -2.45 -3.41
C HIS A 19 16.14 -3.38 -2.48
N ALA A 20 17.25 -2.89 -1.92
CA ALA A 20 17.96 -3.61 -0.88
C ALA A 20 17.25 -3.38 0.46
N ALA A 21 16.46 -4.35 0.90
CA ALA A 21 15.82 -4.40 2.21
C ALA A 21 15.73 -5.85 2.67
N ASP A 22 15.71 -6.06 3.99
CA ASP A 22 15.58 -7.41 4.56
C ASP A 22 14.15 -7.92 4.36
N TYR A 23 13.19 -7.00 4.31
CA TYR A 23 11.80 -7.29 3.94
C TYR A 23 11.13 -6.05 3.35
N ASN A 24 10.20 -6.28 2.45
CA ASN A 24 9.43 -5.23 1.79
C ASN A 24 8.04 -5.75 1.42
N GLU A 25 6.99 -4.99 1.74
CA GLU A 25 5.62 -5.31 1.35
C GLU A 25 4.91 -4.09 0.77
N ILE A 26 3.98 -4.36 -0.14
CA ILE A 26 3.01 -3.39 -0.62
C ILE A 26 1.63 -3.99 -0.35
N ARG A 27 0.79 -3.26 0.38
CA ARG A 27 -0.63 -3.58 0.56
C ARG A 27 -1.46 -2.57 -0.21
N ILE A 28 -2.36 -3.06 -1.04
CA ILE A 28 -3.31 -2.23 -1.79
C ILE A 28 -4.72 -2.64 -1.38
N GLU A 29 -5.56 -1.65 -1.14
CA GLU A 29 -6.97 -1.83 -0.85
C GLU A 29 -7.79 -1.03 -1.87
N GLU A 30 -8.83 -1.67 -2.39
CA GLU A 30 -9.84 -1.06 -3.25
C GLU A 30 -11.20 -1.33 -2.60
N GLY A 31 -12.01 -0.28 -2.50
CA GLY A 31 -13.34 -0.36 -1.88
C GLY A 31 -14.37 0.36 -2.73
N GLU A 32 -15.53 -0.26 -2.90
CA GLU A 32 -16.73 0.36 -3.46
C GLU A 32 -17.82 0.34 -2.39
N ALA A 33 -18.54 1.46 -2.25
CA ALA A 33 -19.66 1.58 -1.34
C ALA A 33 -20.88 2.15 -2.07
N THR A 34 -22.07 1.91 -1.50
CA THR A 34 -23.30 2.61 -1.89
C THR A 34 -23.71 3.53 -0.75
N ARG A 35 -24.00 4.79 -1.05
CA ARG A 35 -24.41 5.82 -0.10
C ARG A 35 -25.82 6.28 -0.43
N LEU A 36 -26.71 6.20 0.55
CA LEU A 36 -28.08 6.73 0.51
C LEU A 36 -28.28 7.54 1.79
N GLN A 37 -28.59 8.82 1.67
CA GLN A 37 -28.84 9.72 2.80
C GLN A 37 -30.23 10.36 2.63
N TYR A 38 -31.02 10.35 3.70
CA TYR A 38 -32.37 10.89 3.74
C TYR A 38 -32.50 11.92 4.86
N ARG A 39 -33.25 12.99 4.60
CA ARG A 39 -33.69 13.96 5.59
C ARG A 39 -35.21 13.88 5.71
N GLY A 40 -35.69 13.18 6.75
CA GLY A 40 -37.11 12.87 6.88
C GLY A 40 -37.58 11.93 5.76
N ARG A 41 -38.52 12.39 4.93
CA ARG A 41 -39.04 11.61 3.78
C ARG A 41 -38.32 11.94 2.47
N GLU A 42 -37.44 12.93 2.46
CA GLU A 42 -36.74 13.39 1.26
C GLU A 42 -35.38 12.71 1.14
N LEU A 43 -35.06 12.23 -0.07
CA LEU A 43 -33.70 11.76 -0.40
C LEU A 43 -32.80 12.99 -0.48
N GLU A 44 -31.85 13.08 0.43
CA GLU A 44 -30.89 14.18 0.50
C GLU A 44 -29.71 13.93 -0.44
N ASP A 45 -29.24 12.68 -0.52
CA ASP A 45 -28.06 12.34 -1.30
C ASP A 45 -27.97 10.84 -1.65
N ILE A 46 -27.44 10.55 -2.84
CA ILE A 46 -27.22 9.20 -3.36
C ILE A 46 -25.89 9.15 -4.09
N GLY A 47 -25.09 8.11 -3.85
CA GLY A 47 -23.81 7.95 -4.53
C GLY A 47 -23.24 6.55 -4.47
N LYS A 48 -22.24 6.30 -5.32
CA LYS A 48 -21.39 5.12 -5.27
C LYS A 48 -19.93 5.54 -5.11
N PRO A 49 -19.48 5.89 -3.90
CA PRO A 49 -18.08 6.21 -3.70
C PRO A 49 -17.20 4.98 -3.96
N THR A 50 -16.09 5.21 -4.65
CA THR A 50 -14.99 4.26 -4.76
C THR A 50 -13.76 4.81 -4.05
N SER A 51 -12.90 3.91 -3.59
CA SER A 51 -11.66 4.24 -2.90
C SER A 51 -10.55 3.30 -3.37
N LEU A 52 -9.35 3.85 -3.47
CA LEU A 52 -8.14 3.11 -3.80
C LEU A 52 -7.03 3.66 -2.93
N GLY A 53 -6.27 2.79 -2.29
CA GLY A 53 -5.18 3.22 -1.44
C GLY A 53 -4.31 2.06 -1.02
N GLY A 54 -3.40 2.33 -0.11
CA GLY A 54 -2.49 1.31 0.37
C GLY A 54 -1.34 1.84 1.18
N ASN A 55 -0.42 0.93 1.46
CA ASN A 55 0.83 1.26 2.12
C ASN A 55 1.99 0.41 1.62
N VAL A 56 3.20 0.92 1.86
CA VAL A 56 4.45 0.18 1.77
C VAL A 56 5.06 0.09 3.15
N ARG A 57 5.55 -1.10 3.52
CA ARG A 57 6.45 -1.27 4.67
C ARG A 57 7.78 -1.85 4.21
N ALA A 58 8.87 -1.30 4.73
CA ALA A 58 10.20 -1.82 4.50
C ALA A 58 10.92 -2.05 5.83
N LEU A 59 11.71 -3.11 5.90
CA LEU A 59 12.56 -3.45 7.04
C LEU A 59 14.01 -3.48 6.59
N VAL A 60 14.87 -2.74 7.29
CA VAL A 60 16.31 -2.73 7.07
C VAL A 60 17.02 -2.70 8.40
N LYS A 61 17.85 -3.71 8.71
CA LYS A 61 18.65 -3.81 9.93
C LYS A 61 17.83 -3.55 11.20
N GLY A 62 16.69 -4.24 11.35
CA GLY A 62 15.75 -4.08 12.46
C GLY A 62 14.92 -2.79 12.44
N GLY A 63 15.21 -1.84 11.53
CA GLY A 63 14.49 -0.57 11.41
C GLY A 63 13.34 -0.63 10.41
N TRP A 64 12.18 -0.11 10.79
CA TRP A 64 11.00 -0.04 9.91
C TRP A 64 10.83 1.32 9.25
N GLY A 65 10.38 1.30 8.00
CA GLY A 65 9.88 2.45 7.26
C GLY A 65 8.46 2.19 6.75
N PHE A 66 7.66 3.25 6.63
CA PHE A 66 6.24 3.17 6.33
C PHE A 66 5.79 4.35 5.47
N ILE A 67 5.10 4.06 4.36
CA ILE A 67 4.50 5.06 3.47
C ILE A 67 3.06 4.66 3.17
N SER A 68 2.08 5.51 3.47
CA SER A 68 0.70 5.36 3.00
C SER A 68 0.44 6.19 1.74
N PHE A 69 -0.57 5.80 0.95
CA PHE A 69 -0.96 6.48 -0.28
C PHE A 69 -2.43 6.23 -0.63
N ASN A 70 -3.03 7.14 -1.39
CA ASN A 70 -4.43 7.06 -1.88
C ASN A 70 -4.49 6.91 -3.40
N ASP A 71 -3.35 6.61 -4.03
CA ASP A 71 -3.23 6.39 -5.46
C ASP A 71 -2.00 5.52 -5.75
N LEU A 72 -1.96 4.93 -6.94
CA LEU A 72 -0.91 3.98 -7.32
C LEU A 72 0.19 4.60 -8.20
N SER A 73 0.22 5.92 -8.38
CA SER A 73 1.30 6.59 -9.09
C SER A 73 2.62 6.43 -8.33
N GLU A 74 3.75 6.43 -9.04
CA GLU A 74 5.07 6.49 -8.40
C GLU A 74 5.33 5.39 -7.35
N LEU A 75 4.73 4.21 -7.54
CA LEU A 75 4.74 3.12 -6.56
C LEU A 75 6.16 2.69 -6.17
N LYS A 76 7.05 2.62 -7.17
CA LYS A 76 8.48 2.37 -6.95
C LYS A 76 9.14 3.44 -6.08
N LYS A 77 8.86 4.73 -6.31
CA LYS A 77 9.39 5.82 -5.46
C LYS A 77 8.83 5.77 -4.04
N LYS A 78 7.58 5.33 -3.88
CA LYS A 78 6.98 5.10 -2.54
C LYS A 78 7.75 4.00 -1.80
N VAL A 79 8.14 2.94 -2.50
CA VAL A 79 9.01 1.89 -1.95
C VAL A 79 10.40 2.41 -1.59
N GLU A 80 11.06 3.15 -2.48
CA GLU A 80 12.37 3.77 -2.19
C GLU A 80 12.33 4.65 -0.94
N LYS A 81 11.26 5.42 -0.76
CA LYS A 81 11.07 6.26 0.43
C LYS A 81 10.93 5.43 1.71
N ALA A 82 10.14 4.36 1.69
CA ALA A 82 9.99 3.47 2.84
C ALA A 82 11.33 2.82 3.21
N VAL A 83 12.08 2.32 2.23
CA VAL A 83 13.41 1.73 2.44
C VAL A 83 14.39 2.77 3.00
N ARG A 84 14.36 4.01 2.50
CA ARG A 84 15.20 5.09 3.03
C ARG A 84 14.86 5.39 4.49
N GLN A 85 13.58 5.46 4.86
CA GLN A 85 13.17 5.66 6.25
C GLN A 85 13.67 4.52 7.15
N ALA A 86 13.47 3.26 6.74
CA ALA A 86 13.96 2.09 7.46
C ALA A 86 15.47 2.16 7.72
N ARG A 87 16.25 2.54 6.71
CA ARG A 87 17.71 2.70 6.80
C ARG A 87 18.17 3.76 7.79
N LEU A 88 17.39 4.83 7.98
CA LEU A 88 17.76 5.91 8.90
C LEU A 88 17.71 5.46 10.36
N VAL A 89 16.84 4.50 10.68
CA VAL A 89 16.62 4.01 12.05
C VAL A 89 17.21 2.62 12.31
N GLY A 90 17.49 1.84 11.26
CA GLY A 90 18.02 0.48 11.35
C GLY A 90 19.47 0.40 11.80
N ARG A 91 19.71 -0.23 12.94
CA ARG A 91 21.05 -0.46 13.53
C ARG A 91 21.29 -1.89 13.99
N GLU A 92 20.29 -2.75 13.87
CA GLU A 92 20.27 -4.09 14.48
C GLU A 92 20.08 -5.18 13.41
N GLU A 93 19.77 -6.40 13.86
CA GLU A 93 19.41 -7.51 12.99
C GLU A 93 17.88 -7.57 12.80
N SER A 94 17.45 -7.85 11.57
CA SER A 94 16.04 -8.06 11.26
C SER A 94 15.57 -9.43 11.71
N LYS A 95 14.54 -9.47 12.55
CA LYS A 95 13.90 -10.72 13.03
C LYS A 95 12.48 -10.82 12.49
N LEU A 96 12.24 -11.83 11.66
CA LEU A 96 10.93 -12.14 11.10
C LEU A 96 10.52 -13.56 11.50
N ALA A 97 9.20 -13.80 11.52
CA ALA A 97 8.71 -15.16 11.69
C ALA A 97 9.17 -16.04 10.50
N PRO A 98 9.47 -17.33 10.72
CA PRO A 98 9.93 -18.24 9.67
C PRO A 98 8.76 -18.72 8.81
N VAL A 99 8.08 -17.78 8.15
CA VAL A 99 6.95 -18.02 7.25
C VAL A 99 7.22 -17.34 5.91
N GLU A 100 6.64 -17.88 4.84
CA GLU A 100 6.72 -17.24 3.54
C GLU A 100 6.00 -15.88 3.57
N PRO A 101 6.55 -14.85 2.91
CA PRO A 101 5.82 -13.61 2.67
C PRO A 101 4.51 -13.87 1.91
N VAL A 102 3.41 -13.28 2.39
CA VAL A 102 2.06 -13.38 1.80
C VAL A 102 1.89 -12.45 0.60
#